data_AF-A0A1I7Z0M3-F1
#
_entry.id   AF-A0A1I7Z0M3-F1
#
_cell.length_a   1.000
_cell.length_b   1.000
_cell.length_c   1.000
_cell.angle_alpha   90.00
_cell.angle_beta   90.00
_cell.angle_gamma   90.00
#
_symmetry.space_group_name_H-M   'P 1'
#
loop_
_entity.id
_entity.type
_entity.pdbx_description
1 polymer ?
#
loop_
_entity_poly.entity_id
_entity_poly.type
_entity_poly.pdbx_seq_one_letter_code
_entity_poly.pdbx_strand_id
1 'polypeptide(L)'
;MMWILHERHHTLLHLLFERYDVSSAKTKDGELVVELLKKEISQEDLGNCKRCLPLNFPFFMITERLEIYKPPVEKKDNPEYRRRLERLRVEQQAREYKLMTKTIDAGQKYGRDTTMENFGQELRSANRHLIVVVNTLLTVGGAFAFGFFGIHIAYPHLNLDMARRMIIGLVLGIIVFFADLYFIVKGMGDDIESNTAAESTTVLDFKKAVGSYGSPTSDVEKPRRQEEEDRKTR
;
A
#
# COMPACT_ATOMS: atom_id res chain seq x y z
N MET A 1 -14.98 -5.00 24.15
CA MET A 1 -14.87 -4.33 22.83
C MET A 1 -16.12 -3.49 22.65
N MET A 2 -15.96 -2.21 22.34
CA MET A 2 -17.06 -1.27 22.19
C MET A 2 -17.36 -1.08 20.70
N TRP A 3 -18.64 -1.09 20.35
CA TRP A 3 -19.14 -0.98 18.99
C TRP A 3 -19.99 0.28 18.87
N ILE A 4 -19.89 0.99 17.74
CA ILE A 4 -20.74 2.16 17.47
C ILE A 4 -21.38 1.99 16.11
N LEU A 5 -22.65 2.38 16.02
CA LEU A 5 -23.37 2.44 14.75
C LEU A 5 -23.25 3.84 14.14
N HIS A 6 -22.75 3.90 12.92
CA HIS A 6 -22.60 5.15 12.17
C HIS A 6 -23.96 5.85 11.95
N GLU A 7 -24.01 7.18 12.15
CA GLU A 7 -25.22 8.01 12.03
C GLU A 7 -26.01 7.82 10.73
N ARG A 8 -25.32 7.53 9.61
CA ARG A 8 -25.94 7.27 8.30
C ARG A 8 -26.90 6.08 8.29
N HIS A 9 -26.77 5.17 9.25
CA HIS A 9 -27.60 3.97 9.35
C HIS A 9 -28.70 4.09 10.41
N HIS A 10 -28.79 5.22 11.11
CA HIS A 10 -29.83 5.46 12.12
C HIS A 10 -31.22 5.55 11.48
N THR A 11 -31.33 6.12 10.28
CA THR A 11 -32.60 6.20 9.52
C THR A 11 -33.08 4.82 9.09
N LEU A 12 -32.17 3.94 8.66
CA LEU A 12 -32.49 2.57 8.29
C LEU A 12 -32.92 1.74 9.50
N LEU A 13 -32.28 1.97 10.66
CA LEU A 13 -32.74 1.36 11.91
C LEU A 13 -34.16 1.77 12.25
N HIS A 14 -34.49 3.07 12.22
CA HIS A 14 -35.85 3.51 12.52
C HIS A 14 -36.88 2.88 11.57
N LEU A 15 -36.60 2.83 10.27
CA LEU A 15 -37.47 2.18 9.29
C LEU A 15 -37.61 0.66 9.52
N LEU A 16 -36.54 -0.02 9.92
CA LEU A 16 -36.59 -1.44 10.25
C LEU A 16 -37.40 -1.70 11.52
N PHE A 17 -37.25 -0.85 12.53
CA PHE A 17 -38.00 -0.98 13.79
C PHE A 17 -39.49 -0.67 13.60
N GLU A 18 -39.82 0.31 12.76
CA GLU A 18 -41.19 0.63 12.35
C GLU A 18 -41.82 -0.51 11.54
N ARG A 19 -41.09 -1.07 10.56
CA ARG A 19 -41.58 -2.15 9.69
C ARG A 19 -41.85 -3.46 10.43
N TYR A 20 -41.12 -3.73 11.51
CA TYR A 20 -41.24 -4.97 12.28
C TYR A 20 -41.98 -4.76 13.63
N ASP A 21 -42.54 -3.57 13.86
CA ASP A 21 -43.27 -3.18 15.09
C ASP A 21 -42.45 -3.38 16.39
N VAL A 22 -41.14 -3.19 16.28
CA VAL A 22 -40.15 -3.41 17.37
C VAL A 22 -39.79 -2.10 18.07
N SER A 23 -40.42 -0.98 17.70
CA SER A 23 -40.19 0.36 18.26
C SER A 23 -40.42 0.45 19.78
N SER A 24 -41.12 -0.53 20.37
CA SER A 24 -41.40 -0.63 21.81
C SER A 24 -40.54 -1.67 22.55
N ALA A 25 -39.61 -2.36 21.87
CA ALA A 25 -38.76 -3.36 22.49
C ALA A 25 -37.81 -2.72 23.50
N LYS A 26 -38.00 -3.09 24.77
CA LYS A 26 -37.18 -2.64 25.88
C LYS A 26 -36.11 -3.69 26.19
N THR A 27 -34.90 -3.22 26.44
CA THR A 27 -33.87 -4.04 27.09
C THR A 27 -34.28 -4.27 28.55
N LYS A 28 -33.65 -5.24 29.22
CA LYS A 28 -33.88 -5.54 30.64
C LYS A 28 -33.71 -4.31 31.56
N ASP A 29 -32.94 -3.33 31.11
CA ASP A 29 -32.65 -2.08 31.82
C ASP A 29 -33.70 -0.97 31.57
N GLY A 30 -34.76 -1.25 30.80
CA GLY A 30 -35.84 -0.31 30.52
C GLY A 30 -35.55 0.70 29.41
N GLU A 31 -34.32 0.76 28.88
CA GLU A 31 -33.97 1.58 27.72
C GLU A 31 -34.48 0.96 26.40
N LEU A 32 -34.89 1.84 25.48
CA LEU A 32 -35.31 1.44 24.13
C LEU A 32 -34.09 0.90 23.36
N VAL A 33 -34.26 -0.26 22.72
CA VAL A 33 -33.17 -0.89 21.95
C VAL A 33 -32.63 0.05 20.86
N VAL A 34 -33.48 0.91 20.28
CA VAL A 34 -33.09 1.92 19.29
C VAL A 34 -32.17 2.99 19.87
N GLU A 35 -32.34 3.36 21.13
CA GLU A 35 -31.49 4.36 21.80
C GLU A 35 -30.17 3.75 22.25
N LEU A 36 -30.19 2.48 22.71
CA LEU A 36 -28.97 1.74 22.99
C LEU A 36 -28.13 1.52 21.73
N LEU A 37 -28.77 1.22 20.59
CA LEU A 37 -28.08 1.04 19.31
C LEU A 37 -27.39 2.30 18.77
N LYS A 38 -27.82 3.48 19.22
CA LYS A 38 -27.20 4.77 18.87
C LYS A 38 -26.00 5.10 19.76
N LYS A 39 -25.92 4.52 20.96
CA LYS A 39 -24.83 4.72 21.91
C LYS A 39 -23.69 3.74 21.66
N GLU A 40 -22.63 3.85 22.45
CA GLU A 40 -21.56 2.85 22.52
C GLU A 40 -22.12 1.55 23.12
N ILE A 41 -21.98 0.43 22.41
CA ILE A 41 -22.56 -0.86 22.78
C ILE A 41 -21.45 -1.84 23.17
N SER A 42 -21.61 -2.52 24.31
CA SER A 42 -20.76 -3.66 24.68
C SER A 42 -21.24 -4.97 24.04
N GLN A 43 -20.36 -5.97 23.94
CA GLN A 43 -20.73 -7.30 23.42
C GLN A 43 -21.88 -7.95 24.22
N GLU A 44 -21.94 -7.67 25.53
CA GLU A 44 -23.00 -8.18 26.41
C GLU A 44 -24.37 -7.57 26.10
N ASP A 45 -24.39 -6.27 25.79
CA ASP A 45 -25.60 -5.52 25.42
C ASP A 45 -26.14 -6.00 24.07
N LEU A 46 -25.25 -6.31 23.12
CA LEU A 46 -25.62 -6.89 21.82
C LEU A 46 -26.28 -8.27 21.98
N GLY A 47 -25.79 -9.08 22.92
CA GLY A 47 -26.38 -10.36 23.30
C GLY A 47 -27.76 -10.22 23.94
N ASN A 48 -27.97 -9.20 24.76
CA ASN A 48 -29.27 -8.88 25.36
C ASN A 48 -30.27 -8.37 24.31
N CYS A 49 -29.82 -7.53 23.36
CA CYS A 49 -30.66 -7.06 22.25
C CYS A 49 -31.18 -8.22 21.39
N LYS A 50 -30.32 -9.21 21.09
CA LYS A 50 -30.74 -10.42 20.33
C LYS A 50 -31.88 -11.18 21.04
N ARG A 51 -31.93 -11.17 22.37
CA ARG A 51 -32.96 -11.87 23.15
C ARG A 51 -34.27 -11.09 23.24
N CYS A 52 -34.24 -9.77 23.10
CA CYS A 52 -35.43 -8.90 23.13
C CYS A 52 -36.08 -8.72 21.75
N LEU A 53 -35.37 -9.05 20.67
CA LEU A 53 -35.89 -8.92 19.30
C LEU A 53 -36.66 -10.17 18.87
N PRO A 54 -37.76 -10.03 18.11
CA PRO A 54 -38.50 -11.18 17.57
C PRO A 54 -37.63 -11.97 16.59
N LEU A 55 -37.85 -13.29 16.52
CA LEU A 55 -37.04 -14.22 15.71
C LEU A 55 -37.04 -13.89 14.20
N ASN A 56 -38.07 -13.17 13.72
CA ASN A 56 -38.21 -12.71 12.34
C ASN A 56 -37.44 -11.41 12.03
N PHE A 57 -36.80 -10.79 13.03
CA PHE A 57 -36.04 -9.57 12.83
C PHE A 57 -34.65 -9.88 12.22
N PRO A 58 -34.25 -9.23 11.11
CA PRO A 58 -32.97 -9.45 10.46
C PRO A 58 -31.80 -8.81 11.23
N PHE A 59 -31.44 -9.40 12.37
CA PHE A 59 -30.38 -8.92 13.26
C PHE A 59 -29.02 -8.79 12.56
N PHE A 60 -28.76 -9.63 11.56
CA PHE A 60 -27.52 -9.60 10.78
C PHE A 60 -27.26 -8.24 10.12
N MET A 61 -28.32 -7.53 9.67
CA MET A 61 -28.16 -6.22 9.02
C MET A 61 -27.63 -5.16 9.98
N ILE A 62 -27.88 -5.29 11.28
CA ILE A 62 -27.34 -4.38 12.29
C ILE A 62 -25.89 -4.73 12.58
N THR A 63 -25.57 -6.02 12.74
CA THR A 63 -24.21 -6.49 13.04
C THR A 63 -23.21 -6.24 11.94
N GLU A 64 -23.63 -6.30 10.67
CA GLU A 64 -22.77 -5.99 9.51
C GLU A 64 -22.41 -4.49 9.45
N ARG A 65 -23.27 -3.63 10.03
CA ARG A 65 -23.14 -2.17 9.96
C ARG A 65 -22.54 -1.55 11.22
N LEU A 66 -22.27 -2.37 12.25
CA LEU A 66 -21.59 -1.94 13.47
C LEU A 66 -20.09 -1.82 13.21
N GLU A 67 -19.55 -0.61 13.38
CA GLU A 67 -18.12 -0.36 13.24
C GLU A 67 -17.42 -0.48 14.59
N ILE A 68 -16.19 -1.00 14.56
CA ILE A 68 -15.34 -1.10 15.75
C ILE A 68 -14.96 0.31 16.18
N TYR A 69 -15.33 0.70 17.40
CA TYR A 69 -14.92 1.97 17.96
C TYR A 69 -13.40 1.99 18.11
N LYS A 70 -12.74 2.86 17.35
CA LYS A 70 -11.35 3.24 17.59
C LYS A 70 -11.39 4.48 18.48
N PRO A 71 -10.97 4.39 19.75
CA PRO A 71 -10.93 5.57 20.60
C PRO A 71 -10.09 6.65 19.89
N PRO A 72 -10.51 7.93 19.93
CA PRO A 72 -9.71 9.02 19.39
C PRO A 72 -8.34 8.96 20.05
N VAL A 73 -7.31 8.59 19.27
CA VAL A 73 -5.95 8.64 19.76
C VAL A 73 -5.64 10.12 19.93
N GLU A 74 -5.63 10.59 21.17
CA GLU A 74 -5.16 11.92 21.49
C GLU A 74 -3.78 12.09 20.87
N LYS A 75 -3.67 13.00 19.91
CA LYS A 75 -2.41 13.33 19.26
C LYS A 75 -1.54 13.98 20.33
N LYS A 76 -0.71 13.19 21.00
CA LYS A 76 0.30 13.72 21.92
C LYS A 76 1.26 14.55 21.10
N ASP A 77 1.15 15.86 21.21
CA ASP A 77 2.05 16.84 20.61
C ASP A 77 3.42 16.75 21.28
N ASN A 78 4.18 15.70 20.93
CA ASN A 78 5.53 15.56 21.40
C ASN A 78 6.44 16.53 20.59
N PRO A 79 7.04 17.55 21.22
CA PRO A 79 7.88 18.53 20.54
C PRO A 79 9.09 17.88 19.84
N GLU A 80 9.57 16.74 20.32
CA GLU A 80 10.66 16.00 19.65
C GLU A 80 10.22 15.41 18.31
N TYR A 81 8.98 14.91 18.22
CA TYR A 81 8.45 14.36 16.97
C TYR A 81 8.28 15.45 15.93
N ARG A 82 7.82 16.64 16.33
CA ARG A 82 7.71 17.79 15.41
C ARG A 82 9.07 18.21 14.85
N ARG A 83 10.09 18.31 15.71
CA ARG A 83 11.46 18.61 15.28
C ARG A 83 12.03 17.54 14.34
N ARG A 84 11.75 16.26 14.59
CA ARG A 84 12.14 15.16 13.69
C ARG A 84 11.44 15.27 12.34
N LEU A 85 10.14 15.60 12.34
CA LEU A 85 9.36 15.77 11.12
C LEU A 85 9.88 16.94 10.27
N GLU A 86 10.17 18.08 10.91
CA GLU A 86 10.74 19.25 10.25
C GLU A 86 12.11 18.92 9.66
N ARG A 87 12.98 18.24 10.40
CA ARG A 87 14.27 17.77 9.89
C ARG A 87 14.11 16.85 8.67
N LEU A 88 13.25 15.84 8.75
CA LEU A 88 12.98 14.92 7.64
C LEU A 88 12.43 15.65 6.41
N ARG A 89 11.56 16.64 6.62
CA ARG A 89 10.98 17.45 5.54
C ARG A 89 12.03 18.31 4.85
N VAL A 90 12.93 18.92 5.61
CA VAL A 90 14.07 19.69 5.08
C VAL A 90 15.02 18.77 4.31
N GLU A 91 15.32 17.57 4.82
CA GLU A 91 16.17 16.59 4.14
C GLU A 91 15.54 16.09 2.81
N GLN A 92 14.23 15.88 2.78
CA GLN A 92 13.50 15.54 1.55
C GLN A 92 13.53 16.66 0.53
N GLN A 93 13.19 17.89 0.94
CA GLN A 93 13.21 19.06 0.07
C GLN A 93 14.61 19.34 -0.50
N ALA A 94 15.66 19.18 0.32
CA ALA A 94 17.04 19.34 -0.14
C ALA A 94 17.42 18.27 -1.18
N ARG A 95 16.93 17.02 -1.02
CA ARG A 95 17.14 15.95 -2.00
C ARG A 95 16.40 16.24 -3.31
N GLU A 96 15.14 16.65 -3.24
CA GLU A 96 14.33 17.02 -4.39
C GLU A 96 14.92 18.21 -5.14
N TYR A 97 15.35 19.25 -4.42
CA TYR A 97 16.03 20.41 -5.01
C TYR A 97 17.30 20.00 -5.76
N LYS A 98 18.14 19.15 -5.16
CA LYS A 98 19.35 18.61 -5.83
C LYS A 98 19.00 17.81 -7.09
N LEU A 99 17.93 17.02 -7.08
CA LEU A 99 17.47 16.28 -8.26
C LEU A 99 16.99 17.24 -9.37
N MET A 100 16.27 18.31 -9.02
CA MET A 100 15.79 19.31 -9.96
C MET A 100 16.94 20.12 -10.59
N THR A 101 17.97 20.45 -9.82
CA THR A 101 19.11 21.25 -10.31
C THR A 101 20.21 20.42 -10.97
N LYS A 102 20.19 19.09 -10.84
CA LYS A 102 21.16 18.16 -11.45
C LYS A 102 21.31 18.28 -12.97
N THR A 103 20.25 18.73 -13.66
CA THR A 103 20.27 18.92 -15.13
C THR A 103 20.84 20.25 -15.56
N ILE A 104 20.79 21.27 -14.69
CA ILE A 104 21.16 22.66 -14.98
C ILE A 104 22.65 22.90 -14.68
N ASP A 105 23.23 22.20 -13.70
CA ASP A 105 24.63 22.33 -13.35
C ASP A 105 25.52 21.50 -14.30
N ALA A 106 25.94 22.10 -15.41
CA ALA A 106 26.92 21.52 -16.33
C ALA A 106 28.34 21.43 -15.74
N GLY A 107 28.63 22.16 -14.65
CA GLY A 107 29.95 22.22 -14.00
C GLY A 107 30.21 21.06 -13.03
N GLN A 108 29.16 20.46 -12.46
CA GLN A 108 29.27 19.33 -11.53
C GLN A 108 29.34 17.95 -12.18
N LYS A 109 29.12 17.83 -13.50
CA LYS A 109 29.01 16.53 -14.19
C LYS A 109 30.29 15.68 -14.24
N TYR A 110 31.45 16.24 -13.90
CA TYR A 110 32.74 15.59 -14.18
C TYR A 110 33.48 15.00 -12.96
N GLY A 111 32.97 15.17 -11.74
CA GLY A 111 33.78 14.96 -10.53
C GLY A 111 33.65 13.61 -9.84
N ARG A 112 32.52 13.35 -9.18
CA ARG A 112 32.42 12.28 -8.17
C ARG A 112 31.00 11.80 -7.85
N ASP A 113 29.99 12.65 -7.97
CA ASP A 113 28.65 12.33 -7.44
C ASP A 113 27.76 11.52 -8.39
N THR A 114 27.95 11.65 -9.71
CA THR A 114 27.17 10.90 -10.71
C THR A 114 27.48 9.41 -10.67
N THR A 115 28.75 9.04 -10.50
CA THR A 115 29.18 7.65 -10.38
C THR A 115 28.60 6.98 -9.14
N MET A 116 28.65 7.64 -7.97
CA MET A 116 28.24 7.04 -6.69
C MET A 116 26.71 6.91 -6.55
N GLU A 117 25.93 7.84 -7.12
CA GLU A 117 24.47 7.75 -7.14
C GLU A 117 23.97 6.67 -8.12
N ASN A 118 24.60 6.55 -9.30
CA ASN A 118 24.33 5.47 -10.25
C ASN A 118 24.69 4.11 -9.65
N PHE A 119 25.83 4.00 -8.95
CA PHE A 119 26.20 2.78 -8.22
C PHE A 119 25.14 2.39 -7.19
N GLY A 120 24.54 3.34 -6.48
CA GLY A 120 23.47 3.04 -5.51
C GLY A 120 22.19 2.51 -6.17
N GLN A 121 21.84 3.01 -7.35
CA GLN A 121 20.70 2.51 -8.13
C GLN A 121 21.00 1.12 -8.74
N GLU A 122 22.21 0.90 -9.24
CA GLU A 122 22.70 -0.39 -9.74
C GLU A 122 22.82 -1.44 -8.64
N LEU A 123 23.27 -1.06 -7.43
CA LEU A 123 23.26 -1.93 -6.26
C LEU A 123 21.85 -2.33 -5.86
N ARG A 124 20.88 -1.42 -5.99
CA ARG A 124 19.48 -1.69 -5.68
C ARG A 124 18.84 -2.65 -6.67
N SER A 125 19.13 -2.53 -7.97
CA SER A 125 18.68 -3.50 -8.98
C SER A 125 19.40 -4.85 -8.82
N ALA A 126 20.71 -4.84 -8.55
CA ALA A 126 21.48 -6.06 -8.25
C ALA A 126 20.93 -6.80 -7.03
N ASN A 127 20.45 -6.09 -6.00
CA ASN A 127 19.84 -6.72 -4.82
C ASN A 127 18.55 -7.49 -5.18
N ARG A 128 17.74 -6.98 -6.13
CA ARG A 128 16.55 -7.72 -6.62
C ARG A 128 16.94 -9.03 -7.29
N HIS A 129 17.96 -9.02 -8.15
CA HIS A 129 18.44 -10.24 -8.81
C HIS A 129 19.08 -11.20 -7.81
N LEU A 130 19.81 -10.70 -6.81
CA LEU A 130 20.42 -11.51 -5.76
C LEU A 130 19.36 -12.25 -4.93
N ILE A 131 18.27 -11.57 -4.56
CA ILE A 131 17.15 -12.19 -3.83
C ILE A 131 16.55 -13.34 -4.64
N VAL A 132 16.40 -13.17 -5.95
CA VAL A 132 15.87 -14.21 -6.84
C VAL A 132 16.81 -15.42 -6.90
N VAL A 133 18.11 -15.21 -7.08
CA VAL A 133 19.12 -16.28 -7.09
C VAL A 133 19.14 -17.03 -5.76
N VAL A 134 19.10 -16.32 -4.63
CA VAL A 134 19.05 -16.94 -3.30
C VAL A 134 17.79 -17.77 -3.12
N ASN A 135 16.64 -17.27 -3.57
CA ASN A 135 15.38 -18.00 -3.50
C ASN A 135 15.45 -19.31 -4.33
N THR A 136 16.05 -19.26 -5.52
CA THR A 136 16.27 -20.45 -6.35
C THR A 136 17.24 -21.45 -5.73
N LEU A 137 18.29 -20.98 -5.06
CA LEU A 137 19.19 -21.88 -4.33
C LEU A 137 18.49 -22.55 -3.14
N LEU A 138 17.60 -21.83 -2.46
CA LEU A 138 16.79 -22.37 -1.36
C LEU A 138 15.78 -23.41 -1.83
N THR A 139 15.08 -23.18 -2.95
CA THR A 139 14.12 -24.13 -3.51
C THR A 139 14.81 -25.38 -4.06
N VAL A 140 15.92 -25.23 -4.78
CA VAL A 140 16.70 -26.35 -5.32
C VAL A 140 17.37 -27.15 -4.20
N GLY A 141 17.97 -26.45 -3.23
CA GLY A 141 18.54 -27.07 -2.02
C GLY A 141 17.46 -27.79 -1.20
N GLY A 142 16.28 -27.20 -1.07
CA GLY A 142 15.12 -27.81 -0.41
C GLY A 142 14.62 -29.05 -1.13
N ALA A 143 14.50 -29.02 -2.45
CA ALA A 143 14.08 -30.17 -3.27
C ALA A 143 15.11 -31.31 -3.23
N PHE A 144 16.40 -30.97 -3.28
CA PHE A 144 17.48 -31.94 -3.13
C PHE A 144 17.49 -32.57 -1.74
N ALA A 145 17.43 -31.76 -0.69
CA ALA A 145 17.36 -32.23 0.69
C ALA A 145 16.09 -33.06 0.93
N PHE A 146 14.96 -32.66 0.36
CA PHE A 146 13.72 -33.42 0.41
C PHE A 146 13.82 -34.75 -0.33
N GLY A 147 14.44 -34.81 -1.51
CA GLY A 147 14.67 -36.08 -2.18
C GLY A 147 15.65 -36.98 -1.42
N PHE A 148 16.64 -36.41 -0.75
CA PHE A 148 17.62 -37.17 0.03
C PHE A 148 17.06 -37.67 1.38
N PHE A 149 16.51 -36.78 2.21
CA PHE A 149 15.93 -37.10 3.52
C PHE A 149 14.52 -37.66 3.43
N GLY A 150 13.72 -37.21 2.47
CA GLY A 150 12.33 -37.63 2.32
C GLY A 150 12.21 -39.12 2.00
N ILE A 151 13.14 -39.69 1.22
CA ILE A 151 13.18 -41.13 0.97
C ILE A 151 13.55 -41.92 2.22
N HIS A 152 14.47 -41.39 3.03
CA HIS A 152 14.85 -42.00 4.31
C HIS A 152 13.67 -42.02 5.29
N ILE A 153 12.88 -40.95 5.33
CA ILE A 153 11.70 -40.83 6.19
C ILE A 153 10.52 -41.65 5.66
N ALA A 154 10.28 -41.66 4.35
CA ALA A 154 9.13 -42.34 3.75
C ALA A 154 9.28 -43.86 3.68
N TYR A 155 10.51 -44.37 3.50
CA TYR A 155 10.76 -45.81 3.35
C TYR A 155 11.91 -46.28 4.26
N PRO A 156 11.69 -46.34 5.59
CA PRO A 156 12.72 -46.78 6.54
C PRO A 156 13.13 -48.25 6.37
N HIS A 157 12.27 -49.07 5.73
CA HIS A 157 12.53 -50.50 5.50
C HIS A 157 13.30 -50.79 4.21
N LEU A 158 13.40 -49.81 3.31
CA LEU A 158 14.22 -49.92 2.10
C LEU A 158 15.62 -49.42 2.46
N ASN A 159 16.54 -50.36 2.70
CA ASN A 159 17.97 -50.12 2.84
C ASN A 159 18.58 -49.66 1.49
N LEU A 160 18.07 -48.56 0.96
CA LEU A 160 18.60 -47.90 -0.21
C LEU A 160 19.95 -47.31 0.16
N ASP A 161 20.98 -47.81 -0.52
CA ASP A 161 22.34 -47.29 -0.43
C ASP A 161 22.36 -45.77 -0.60
N MET A 162 23.29 -45.12 0.11
CA MET A 162 23.46 -43.67 0.14
C MET A 162 23.50 -43.08 -1.28
N ALA A 163 24.17 -43.78 -2.21
CA ALA A 163 24.27 -43.39 -3.61
C ALA A 163 22.91 -43.27 -4.31
N ARG A 164 21.95 -44.18 -4.04
CA ARG A 164 20.61 -44.13 -4.66
C ARG A 164 19.80 -42.95 -4.16
N ARG A 165 19.92 -42.60 -2.88
CA ARG A 165 19.24 -41.42 -2.30
C ARG A 165 19.78 -40.13 -2.89
N MET A 166 21.10 -40.05 -3.08
CA MET A 166 21.76 -38.93 -3.75
C MET A 166 21.28 -38.76 -5.19
N ILE A 167 21.15 -39.86 -5.96
CA ILE A 167 20.66 -39.82 -7.34
C ILE A 167 19.22 -39.30 -7.40
N ILE A 168 18.33 -39.78 -6.51
CA ILE A 168 16.92 -39.35 -6.53
C ILE A 168 16.78 -37.89 -6.08
N GLY A 169 17.53 -37.47 -5.06
CA GLY A 169 17.62 -36.06 -4.66
C GLY A 169 18.16 -35.17 -5.79
N LEU A 170 19.17 -35.64 -6.51
CA LEU A 170 19.74 -34.92 -7.66
C LEU A 170 18.72 -34.76 -8.79
N VAL A 171 17.98 -35.82 -9.14
CA VAL A 171 16.95 -35.76 -10.20
C VAL A 171 15.84 -34.77 -9.83
N LEU A 172 15.35 -34.80 -8.59
CA LEU A 172 14.35 -33.84 -8.12
C LEU A 172 14.89 -32.40 -8.10
N GLY A 173 16.13 -32.22 -7.64
CA GLY A 173 16.81 -30.93 -7.66
C GLY A 173 16.97 -30.37 -9.08
N ILE A 174 17.31 -31.21 -10.06
CA ILE A 174 17.44 -30.80 -11.48
C ILE A 174 16.10 -30.33 -12.04
N ILE A 175 15.01 -31.06 -11.78
CA ILE A 175 13.66 -30.68 -12.28
C ILE A 175 13.26 -29.32 -11.71
N VAL A 176 13.43 -29.11 -10.40
CA VAL A 176 13.10 -27.84 -9.74
C VAL A 176 14.03 -26.71 -10.22
N PHE A 177 15.31 -27.00 -10.42
CA PHE A 177 16.26 -26.03 -10.97
C PHE A 177 15.85 -25.56 -12.36
N PHE A 178 15.44 -26.46 -13.24
CA PHE A 178 14.94 -26.07 -14.56
C PHE A 178 13.63 -25.29 -14.49
N ALA A 179 12.72 -25.65 -13.58
CA ALA A 179 11.49 -24.89 -13.37
C ALA A 179 11.80 -23.46 -12.91
N ASP A 180 12.63 -23.30 -11.88
CA ASP A 180 12.98 -21.98 -11.34
C ASP A 180 13.80 -21.16 -12.34
N LEU A 181 14.77 -21.77 -13.03
CA LEU A 181 15.53 -21.08 -14.08
C LEU A 181 14.62 -20.65 -15.24
N TYR A 182 13.63 -21.47 -15.61
CA TYR A 182 12.64 -21.12 -16.60
C TYR A 182 11.79 -19.92 -16.14
N PHE A 183 11.31 -19.93 -14.89
CA PHE A 183 10.55 -18.80 -14.33
C PHE A 183 11.39 -17.52 -14.24
N ILE A 184 12.69 -17.62 -13.91
CA ILE A 184 13.59 -16.45 -13.89
C ILE A 184 13.80 -15.87 -15.28
N VAL A 185 14.16 -16.72 -16.25
CA VAL A 185 14.44 -16.29 -17.62
C VAL A 185 13.17 -15.70 -18.27
N LYS A 186 12.02 -16.34 -18.05
CA LYS A 186 10.74 -15.85 -18.54
C LYS A 186 10.30 -14.56 -17.83
N GLY A 187 10.44 -14.51 -16.50
CA GLY A 187 10.14 -13.32 -15.71
C GLY A 187 10.96 -12.10 -16.13
N MET A 188 12.26 -12.29 -16.42
CA MET A 188 13.11 -11.20 -16.91
C MET A 188 12.71 -10.72 -18.32
N GLY A 189 12.16 -11.60 -19.17
CA GLY A 189 11.59 -11.19 -20.47
C GLY A 189 10.37 -10.28 -20.29
N ASP A 190 9.53 -10.58 -19.31
CA ASP A 190 8.33 -9.80 -19.02
C ASP A 190 8.66 -8.47 -18.27
N ASP A 191 9.76 -8.42 -17.50
CA ASP A 191 10.35 -7.18 -16.94
C ASP A 191 10.77 -6.18 -18.04
N ILE A 192 11.33 -6.70 -19.14
CA ILE A 192 11.82 -5.91 -20.27
C ILE A 192 10.65 -5.36 -21.08
N GLU A 193 9.61 -6.17 -21.33
CA GLU A 193 8.39 -5.71 -22.00
C GLU A 193 7.59 -4.72 -21.13
N SER A 194 7.51 -4.92 -19.82
CA SER A 194 6.78 -4.01 -18.92
C SER A 194 7.48 -2.66 -18.70
N ASN A 195 8.82 -2.60 -18.64
CA ASN A 195 9.54 -1.32 -18.66
C ASN A 195 9.39 -0.59 -20.01
N THR A 196 9.39 -1.32 -21.12
CA THR A 196 9.17 -0.74 -22.46
C THR A 196 7.72 -0.25 -22.64
N ALA A 197 6.74 -0.95 -22.04
CA ALA A 197 5.33 -0.54 -21.99
C ALA A 197 5.07 0.65 -21.04
N ALA A 198 5.79 0.73 -19.91
CA ALA A 198 5.74 1.85 -18.97
C ALA A 198 6.40 3.12 -19.53
N GLU A 199 7.48 2.98 -20.30
CA GLU A 199 8.12 4.09 -20.99
C GLU A 199 7.24 4.61 -22.16
N SER A 200 6.58 3.73 -22.89
CA SER A 200 5.67 4.14 -23.98
C SER A 200 4.35 4.76 -23.49
N THR A 201 3.79 4.32 -22.36
CA THR A 201 2.60 4.96 -21.75
C THR A 201 2.90 6.35 -21.18
N THR A 202 4.04 6.54 -20.51
CA THR A 202 4.44 7.86 -20.00
C THR A 202 4.74 8.87 -21.11
N VAL A 203 5.37 8.44 -22.22
CA VAL A 203 5.65 9.32 -23.37
C VAL A 203 4.37 9.66 -24.17
N LEU A 204 3.42 8.73 -24.28
CA LEU A 204 2.12 8.98 -24.93
C LEU A 204 1.23 9.93 -24.12
N ASP A 205 1.20 9.80 -22.79
CA ASP A 205 0.49 10.74 -21.91
C ASP A 205 1.14 12.13 -21.91
N PHE A 206 2.48 12.21 -21.97
CA PHE A 206 3.18 13.50 -22.07
C PHE A 206 2.90 14.19 -23.42
N LYS A 207 2.85 13.45 -24.52
CA LYS A 207 2.52 13.99 -25.85
C LYS A 207 1.06 14.44 -25.95
N LYS A 208 0.14 13.76 -25.25
CA LYS A 208 -1.27 14.17 -25.13
C LYS A 208 -1.46 15.39 -24.23
N ALA A 209 -0.66 15.52 -23.16
CA ALA A 209 -0.66 16.69 -22.28
C ALA A 209 -0.04 17.94 -22.94
N VAL A 210 1.03 17.78 -23.73
CA VAL A 210 1.68 18.89 -24.46
C VAL A 210 0.84 19.36 -25.65
N GLY A 211 0.03 18.49 -26.27
CA GLY A 211 -0.87 18.87 -27.37
C GLY A 211 -2.10 19.68 -26.96
N SER A 212 -2.40 19.79 -25.66
CA SER A 212 -3.65 20.40 -25.16
C SER A 212 -3.49 21.81 -24.57
N TYR A 213 -2.27 22.31 -24.37
CA TYR A 213 -2.06 23.70 -23.91
C TYR A 213 -1.78 24.62 -25.10
N GLY A 214 -2.86 24.93 -25.82
CA GLY A 214 -2.92 26.10 -26.70
C GLY A 214 -2.73 27.37 -25.87
N SER A 215 -1.85 28.23 -26.38
CA SER A 215 -1.51 29.55 -25.85
C SER A 215 -2.74 30.46 -25.70
N PRO A 216 -2.80 31.26 -24.63
CA PRO A 216 -3.33 32.60 -24.74
C PRO A 216 -2.32 33.61 -24.16
N THR A 217 -1.59 34.28 -25.06
CA THR A 217 -0.90 35.54 -24.75
C THR A 217 -1.72 36.69 -25.30
N SER A 218 -2.45 37.40 -24.45
CA SER A 218 -2.67 38.85 -24.54
C SER A 218 -3.27 39.35 -23.24
N ASP A 219 -2.94 40.60 -22.91
CA ASP A 219 -3.61 41.47 -21.93
C ASP A 219 -3.07 41.47 -20.49
N VAL A 220 -1.89 42.08 -20.32
CA VAL A 220 -1.65 43.04 -19.22
C VAL A 220 -0.79 44.20 -19.72
N GLU A 221 -1.43 45.17 -20.36
CA GLU A 221 -0.92 46.53 -20.59
C GLU A 221 -0.82 47.26 -19.23
N LYS A 222 0.34 47.85 -18.90
CA LYS A 222 0.58 48.57 -17.64
C LYS A 222 0.88 50.04 -17.97
N PRO A 223 0.04 51.02 -17.58
CA PRO A 223 0.33 52.42 -17.83
C PRO A 223 1.29 52.95 -16.75
N ARG A 224 2.54 53.23 -17.14
CA ARG A 224 3.49 53.99 -16.33
C ARG A 224 3.91 55.23 -17.11
N ARG A 225 3.02 56.23 -17.18
CA ARG A 225 3.33 57.63 -17.53
C ARG A 225 2.27 58.53 -16.93
N GLN A 226 2.52 58.99 -15.71
CA GLN A 226 1.89 60.17 -15.11
C GLN A 226 2.65 60.50 -13.82
N GLU A 227 3.96 60.76 -13.95
CA GLU A 227 4.75 61.36 -12.85
C GLU A 227 5.97 62.13 -13.39
N GLU A 228 5.89 62.66 -14.61
CA GLU A 228 6.98 63.43 -15.22
C GLU A 228 6.50 64.68 -15.98
N GLU A 229 5.31 65.19 -15.65
CA GLU A 229 4.79 66.46 -16.18
C GLU A 229 4.71 67.61 -15.15
N ASP A 230 5.22 67.43 -13.93
CA ASP A 230 5.36 68.52 -12.94
C ASP A 230 6.79 69.09 -12.85
N ARG A 231 7.66 68.79 -13.82
CA ARG A 231 9.04 69.33 -13.89
C ARG A 231 9.38 70.14 -15.14
N LYS A 232 8.39 70.50 -15.97
CA LYS A 232 8.61 71.36 -17.15
C LYS A 232 7.48 72.38 -17.41
N THR A 233 6.99 72.99 -16.34
CA THR A 233 6.51 74.39 -16.40
C THR A 233 7.65 75.32 -16.00
N ARG A 234 8.66 75.39 -16.87
CA ARG A 234 9.40 76.62 -17.18
C ARG A 234 10.02 76.50 -18.57
#